data_AF-A0A074JCB3-F1
#
_entry.id   AF-A0A074JCB3-F1
#
_cell.length_a   1.000
_cell.length_b   1.000
_cell.length_c   1.000
_cell.angle_alpha   90.00
_cell.angle_beta   90.00
_cell.angle_gamma   90.00
#
_symmetry.space_group_name_H-M   'P 1'
#
loop_
_entity.id
_entity.type
_entity.pdbx_description
1 polymer ?
#
loop_
_entity_poly.entity_id
_entity_poly.type
_entity_poly.pdbx_seq_one_letter_code
_entity_poly.pdbx_strand_id
1 'polypeptide(L)'
;MFQDTYWADAGPHQSHAEFGGAYPIEAALDELRLASRDLAFAEAAEVIAQNRITVIDGMIAACETDAACSDASDAAALRDAAANLRDERASLAETLPLERAFRADQRDLACARIAAVQTRLQAWIDNPDAIEAPFNPNIAPDEAIALAQEGLACSPEEIAMTARSDARARLYEVSSGEALDISPVAPVSNTYCAAWVAGRLVARARARRH
;
A
#
# COMPACT_ATOMS: atom_id res chain seq x y z
N MET A 1 30.00 -9.76 8.12
CA MET A 1 28.97 -9.08 8.92
C MET A 1 28.41 -7.98 8.02
N PHE A 2 27.43 -8.33 7.19
CA PHE A 2 26.80 -7.41 6.24
C PHE A 2 25.69 -6.68 7.01
N GLN A 3 25.88 -5.38 7.23
CA GLN A 3 24.85 -4.51 7.78
C GLN A 3 23.92 -4.10 6.64
N ASP A 4 22.67 -4.54 6.69
CA ASP A 4 21.57 -4.02 5.89
C ASP A 4 21.33 -2.54 6.23
N THR A 5 21.87 -1.66 5.40
CA THR A 5 21.67 -0.20 5.46
C THR A 5 20.41 0.26 4.70
N TYR A 6 19.54 -0.66 4.28
CA TYR A 6 18.40 -0.33 3.41
C TYR A 6 17.20 0.34 4.12
N TRP A 7 17.22 0.45 5.45
CA TRP A 7 16.10 0.97 6.24
C TRP A 7 16.35 2.36 6.86
N ALA A 8 17.51 2.97 6.62
CA ALA A 8 17.87 4.25 7.24
C ALA A 8 17.33 5.50 6.51
N ASP A 9 16.69 5.35 5.35
CA ASP A 9 16.27 6.49 4.51
C ASP A 9 14.74 6.71 4.46
N ALA A 10 13.97 5.98 5.28
CA ALA A 10 12.56 6.24 5.50
C ALA A 10 12.35 7.37 6.54
N GLY A 11 13.05 8.50 6.36
CA GLY A 11 12.67 9.75 6.99
C GLY A 11 11.28 10.18 6.50
N PRO A 12 10.63 11.17 7.15
CA PRO A 12 9.40 11.72 6.61
C PRO A 12 9.76 12.26 5.22
N HIS A 13 9.26 11.61 4.17
CA HIS A 13 9.34 12.13 2.82
C HIS A 13 8.46 13.38 2.76
N GLN A 14 8.94 14.47 3.37
CA GLN A 14 8.66 15.82 2.93
C GLN A 14 9.37 15.97 1.60
N SER A 15 8.87 15.28 0.57
CA SER A 15 9.20 15.63 -0.79
C SER A 15 8.49 16.96 -1.06
N HIS A 16 9.14 18.05 -0.67
CA HIS A 16 9.15 19.28 -1.47
C HIS A 16 9.89 18.98 -2.79
N ALA A 17 9.53 17.91 -3.48
CA ALA A 17 9.81 17.81 -4.89
C ALA A 17 8.91 18.88 -5.50
N GLU A 18 9.51 19.94 -6.02
CA GLU A 18 8.87 20.74 -7.04
C GLU A 18 8.35 19.75 -8.09
N PHE A 19 7.04 19.48 -8.09
CA PHE A 19 6.41 18.56 -9.00
C PHE A 19 6.51 19.17 -10.40
N GLY A 20 7.63 18.90 -11.07
CA GLY A 20 7.98 19.33 -12.41
C GLY A 20 7.19 18.58 -13.48
N GLY A 21 5.86 18.60 -13.39
CA GLY A 21 5.03 18.47 -14.58
C GLY A 21 4.95 19.83 -15.23
N ALA A 22 5.24 19.93 -16.54
CA ALA A 22 5.01 21.16 -17.29
C ALA A 22 3.52 21.62 -17.27
N TYR A 23 2.63 20.80 -16.69
CA TYR A 23 1.19 20.97 -16.67
C TYR A 23 0.58 20.67 -15.28
N PRO A 24 -0.12 21.63 -14.64
CA PRO A 24 -0.62 21.50 -13.27
C PRO A 24 -1.58 20.34 -13.02
N ILE A 25 -2.41 19.96 -13.98
CA ILE A 25 -3.38 18.85 -13.80
C ILE A 25 -2.67 17.51 -13.88
N GLU A 26 -1.69 17.36 -14.76
CA GLU A 26 -0.89 16.13 -14.83
C GLU A 26 -0.17 15.91 -13.50
N ALA A 27 0.43 16.96 -12.94
CA ALA A 27 1.04 16.93 -11.62
C ALA A 27 0.03 16.56 -10.51
N ALA A 28 -1.18 17.13 -10.55
CA ALA A 28 -2.23 16.80 -9.60
C ALA A 28 -2.65 15.32 -9.71
N LEU A 29 -2.85 14.78 -10.91
CA LEU A 29 -3.21 13.38 -11.12
C LEU A 29 -2.07 12.42 -10.70
N ASP A 30 -0.81 12.79 -10.93
CA ASP A 30 0.33 12.03 -10.43
C ASP A 30 0.42 12.03 -8.90
N GLU A 31 0.12 13.17 -8.28
CA GLU A 31 0.04 13.27 -6.82
C GLU A 31 -1.11 12.41 -6.26
N LEU A 32 -2.27 12.40 -6.92
CA LEU A 32 -3.39 11.51 -6.58
C LEU A 32 -2.96 10.04 -6.61
N ARG A 33 -2.25 9.65 -7.66
CA ARG A 33 -1.72 8.28 -7.83
C ARG A 33 -0.78 7.91 -6.69
N LEU A 34 0.15 8.80 -6.33
CA LEU A 34 1.09 8.57 -5.23
C LEU A 34 0.36 8.48 -3.89
N ALA A 35 -0.54 9.42 -3.58
CA ALA A 35 -1.30 9.41 -2.33
C ALA A 35 -2.19 8.16 -2.21
N SER A 36 -2.83 7.73 -3.31
CA SER A 36 -3.63 6.50 -3.35
C SER A 36 -2.77 5.25 -3.09
N ARG A 37 -1.55 5.21 -3.65
CA ARG A 37 -0.60 4.12 -3.38
C ARG A 37 -0.17 4.09 -1.92
N ASP A 38 0.13 5.25 -1.35
CA ASP A 38 0.58 5.37 0.03
C ASP A 38 -0.55 4.93 1.00
N LEU A 39 -1.80 5.30 0.72
CA LEU A 39 -2.98 4.82 1.46
C LEU A 39 -3.12 3.28 1.37
N ALA A 40 -3.06 2.73 0.16
CA ALA A 40 -3.16 1.28 -0.04
C ALA A 40 -2.03 0.52 0.68
N PHE A 41 -0.81 1.07 0.70
CA PHE A 41 0.32 0.48 1.41
C PHE A 41 0.09 0.50 2.92
N ALA A 42 -0.36 1.62 3.50
CA ALA A 42 -0.62 1.72 4.93
C ALA A 42 -1.71 0.73 5.38
N GLU A 43 -2.80 0.61 4.61
CA GLU A 43 -3.89 -0.34 4.87
C GLU A 43 -3.44 -1.81 4.76
N ALA A 44 -2.66 -2.16 3.73
CA ALA A 44 -2.11 -3.51 3.59
C ALA A 44 -1.12 -3.85 4.71
N ALA A 45 -0.25 -2.91 5.09
CA ALA A 45 0.72 -3.10 6.14
C ALA A 45 0.06 -3.35 7.51
N GLU A 46 -1.02 -2.64 7.83
CA GLU A 46 -1.78 -2.88 9.07
C GLU A 46 -2.40 -4.29 9.10
N VAL A 47 -2.96 -4.75 7.98
CA VAL A 47 -3.51 -6.12 7.86
C VAL A 47 -2.41 -7.18 8.05
N ILE A 48 -1.25 -7.00 7.41
CA ILE A 48 -0.10 -7.90 7.54
C ILE A 48 0.41 -7.89 8.99
N ALA A 49 0.53 -6.71 9.59
CA ALA A 49 0.99 -6.56 10.96
C ALA A 49 0.14 -7.34 11.95
N GLN A 50 -1.18 -7.27 11.79
CA GLN A 50 -2.14 -8.03 12.59
C GLN A 50 -2.08 -9.54 12.34
N ASN A 51 -1.90 -9.93 11.07
CA ASN A 51 -1.84 -11.34 10.70
C ASN A 51 -0.62 -12.04 11.32
N ARG A 52 0.55 -11.38 11.41
CA ARG A 52 1.76 -11.96 12.03
C ARG A 52 1.51 -12.49 13.45
N ILE A 53 0.80 -11.73 14.30
CA ILE A 53 0.44 -12.20 15.65
C ILE A 53 -0.48 -13.42 15.57
N THR A 54 -1.46 -13.40 14.67
CA THR A 54 -2.42 -14.49 14.50
C THR A 54 -1.73 -15.79 14.05
N VAL A 55 -0.77 -15.69 13.12
CA VAL A 55 0.02 -16.82 12.64
C VAL A 55 0.89 -17.40 13.75
N ILE A 56 1.60 -16.56 14.51
CA ILE A 56 2.44 -17.06 15.60
C ILE A 56 1.60 -17.69 16.71
N ASP A 57 0.44 -17.09 17.07
CA ASP A 57 -0.50 -17.69 18.02
C ASP A 57 -0.97 -19.08 17.52
N GLY A 58 -1.23 -19.22 16.21
CA GLY A 58 -1.56 -20.51 15.58
C GLY A 58 -0.42 -21.53 15.60
N MET A 59 0.82 -21.10 15.33
CA MET A 59 2.01 -21.95 15.39
C MET A 59 2.29 -22.46 16.81
N ILE A 60 2.13 -21.59 17.83
CA ILE A 60 2.26 -21.98 19.24
C ILE A 60 1.24 -23.07 19.58
N ALA A 61 -0.04 -22.87 19.21
CA ALA A 61 -1.09 -23.85 19.46
C ALA A 61 -0.84 -25.18 18.74
N ALA A 62 -0.31 -25.15 17.51
CA ALA A 62 0.08 -26.35 16.77
C ALA A 62 1.22 -27.10 17.48
N CYS A 63 2.29 -26.40 17.87
CA CYS A 63 3.39 -27.00 18.63
C CYS A 63 2.92 -27.63 19.95
N GLU A 64 2.03 -26.96 20.69
CA GLU A 64 1.47 -27.49 21.95
C GLU A 64 0.61 -28.74 21.72
N THR A 65 -0.21 -28.74 20.66
CA THR A 65 -1.06 -29.86 20.29
C THR A 65 -0.21 -31.07 19.87
N ASP A 66 0.75 -30.86 18.98
CA ASP A 66 1.64 -31.90 18.48
C ASP A 66 2.50 -32.48 19.61
N ALA A 67 2.95 -31.65 20.55
CA ALA A 67 3.71 -32.10 21.72
C ALA A 67 2.91 -33.04 22.64
N ALA A 68 1.57 -32.95 22.65
CA ALA A 68 0.72 -33.83 23.45
C ALA A 68 0.61 -35.25 22.86
N CYS A 69 0.86 -35.42 21.56
CA CYS A 69 0.76 -36.69 20.84
C CYS A 69 2.11 -37.28 20.42
N SER A 70 3.20 -36.58 20.67
CA SER A 70 4.56 -36.96 20.28
C SER A 70 5.29 -37.76 21.37
N ASP A 71 6.42 -38.39 21.01
CA ASP A 71 7.29 -39.02 22.00
C ASP A 71 8.01 -37.98 22.89
N ALA A 72 8.71 -38.44 23.93
CA ALA A 72 9.30 -37.55 24.92
C ALA A 72 10.35 -36.58 24.35
N SER A 73 11.10 -37.00 23.33
CA SER A 73 12.14 -36.19 22.70
C SER A 73 11.52 -35.11 21.82
N ASP A 74 10.60 -35.51 20.94
CA ASP A 74 9.92 -34.60 20.02
C ASP A 74 9.00 -33.63 20.77
N ALA A 75 8.32 -34.10 21.82
CA ALA A 75 7.52 -33.25 22.68
C ALA A 75 8.37 -32.22 23.45
N ALA A 76 9.61 -32.53 23.81
CA ALA A 76 10.51 -31.56 24.41
C ALA A 76 10.90 -30.48 23.39
N ALA A 77 11.30 -30.88 22.19
CA ALA A 77 11.66 -29.95 21.12
C ALA A 77 10.49 -29.03 20.71
N LEU A 78 9.27 -29.54 20.60
CA LEU A 78 8.07 -28.75 20.28
C LEU A 78 7.72 -27.74 21.38
N ARG A 79 7.92 -28.10 22.66
CA ARG A 79 7.71 -27.15 23.78
C ARG A 79 8.75 -26.03 23.77
N ASP A 80 10.00 -26.35 23.48
CA ASP A 80 11.08 -25.35 23.35
C ASP A 80 10.81 -24.42 22.16
N ALA A 81 10.36 -24.96 21.02
CA ALA A 81 9.94 -24.16 19.87
C ALA A 81 8.77 -23.22 20.23
N ALA A 82 7.75 -23.72 20.92
CA ALA A 82 6.63 -22.90 21.41
C ALA A 82 7.10 -21.81 22.40
N ALA A 83 8.10 -22.08 23.24
CA ALA A 83 8.68 -21.07 24.13
C ALA A 83 9.33 -19.93 23.34
N ASN A 84 10.17 -20.25 22.35
CA ASN A 84 10.80 -19.26 21.48
C ASN A 84 9.76 -18.43 20.69
N LEU A 85 8.72 -19.08 20.17
CA LEU A 85 7.62 -18.39 19.48
C LEU A 85 6.85 -17.44 20.41
N ARG A 86 6.69 -17.78 21.69
CA ARG A 86 6.07 -16.86 22.68
C ARG A 86 6.92 -15.62 22.92
N ASP A 87 8.25 -15.76 22.96
CA ASP A 87 9.16 -14.62 23.09
C ASP A 87 9.09 -13.70 21.86
N GLU A 88 9.09 -14.27 20.65
CA GLU A 88 8.88 -13.50 19.40
C GLU A 88 7.52 -12.79 19.40
N ARG A 89 6.45 -13.52 19.77
CA ARG A 89 5.10 -12.98 19.87
C ARG A 89 5.00 -11.83 20.87
N ALA A 90 5.73 -11.90 21.98
CA ALA A 90 5.80 -10.83 22.97
C ALA A 90 6.49 -9.59 22.39
N SER A 91 7.61 -9.76 21.69
CA SER A 91 8.32 -8.67 21.01
C SER A 91 7.47 -7.98 19.94
N LEU A 92 6.72 -8.75 19.14
CA LEU A 92 5.79 -8.19 18.16
C LEU A 92 4.62 -7.46 18.84
N ALA A 93 4.08 -8.02 19.92
CA ALA A 93 2.99 -7.38 20.67
C ALA A 93 3.43 -6.05 21.31
N GLU A 94 4.70 -5.94 21.74
CA GLU A 94 5.27 -4.71 22.28
C GLU A 94 5.37 -3.60 21.21
N THR A 95 5.75 -3.96 19.99
CA THR A 95 5.96 -2.99 18.88
C THR A 95 4.69 -2.67 18.09
N LEU A 96 3.68 -3.54 18.11
CA LEU A 96 2.45 -3.38 17.33
C LEU A 96 1.70 -2.06 17.57
N PRO A 97 1.55 -1.53 18.81
CA PRO A 97 0.88 -0.25 19.02
C PRO A 97 1.56 0.92 18.30
N LEU A 98 2.91 0.92 18.28
CA LEU A 98 3.69 1.96 17.59
C LEU A 98 3.54 1.83 16.08
N GLU A 99 3.59 0.61 15.54
CA GLU A 99 3.39 0.37 14.12
C GLU A 99 1.99 0.83 13.67
N ARG A 100 0.94 0.52 14.44
CA ARG A 100 -0.43 0.97 14.15
C ARG A 100 -0.58 2.49 14.18
N ALA A 101 0.02 3.16 15.17
CA ALA A 101 0.00 4.62 15.24
C ALA A 101 0.68 5.22 13.99
N PHE A 102 1.84 4.69 13.61
CA PHE A 102 2.54 5.12 12.41
C PHE A 102 1.71 4.89 11.13
N ARG A 103 1.01 3.75 11.00
CA ARG A 103 0.10 3.51 9.86
C ARG A 103 -1.11 4.44 9.88
N ALA A 104 -1.66 4.76 11.05
CA ALA A 104 -2.74 5.75 11.16
C ALA A 104 -2.30 7.12 10.62
N ASP A 105 -1.12 7.61 11.04
CA ASP A 105 -0.57 8.87 10.56
C ASP A 105 -0.37 8.87 9.03
N GLN A 106 0.12 7.76 8.47
CA GLN A 106 0.29 7.60 7.03
C GLN A 106 -1.05 7.64 6.27
N ARG A 107 -2.10 7.01 6.82
CA ARG A 107 -3.44 7.04 6.23
C ARG A 107 -4.03 8.43 6.25
N ASP A 108 -3.93 9.13 7.38
CA ASP A 108 -4.44 10.49 7.52
C ASP A 108 -3.76 11.44 6.53
N LEU A 109 -2.42 11.34 6.40
CA LEU A 109 -1.67 12.13 5.43
C LEU A 109 -2.08 11.81 3.98
N ALA A 110 -2.23 10.53 3.64
CA ALA A 110 -2.64 10.12 2.29
C ALA A 110 -4.05 10.60 1.96
N CYS A 111 -5.01 10.46 2.88
CA CYS A 111 -6.37 10.96 2.74
C CYS A 111 -6.42 12.48 2.57
N ALA A 112 -5.64 13.22 3.37
CA ALA A 112 -5.55 14.67 3.25
C ALA A 112 -4.99 15.10 1.88
N ARG A 113 -3.97 14.40 1.36
CA ARG A 113 -3.42 14.63 0.02
C ARG A 113 -4.42 14.33 -1.09
N ILE A 114 -5.16 13.22 -0.99
CA ILE A 114 -6.23 12.89 -1.95
C ILE A 114 -7.28 14.01 -1.98
N ALA A 115 -7.76 14.45 -0.82
CA ALA A 115 -8.76 15.52 -0.73
C ALA A 115 -8.24 16.86 -1.28
N ALA A 116 -6.98 17.21 -1.01
CA ALA A 116 -6.35 18.42 -1.54
C ALA A 116 -6.17 18.36 -3.06
N VAL A 117 -5.82 17.21 -3.63
CA VAL A 117 -5.79 17.01 -5.09
C VAL A 117 -7.19 17.15 -5.67
N GLN A 118 -8.19 16.50 -5.09
CA GLN A 118 -9.58 16.55 -5.59
C GLN A 118 -10.13 17.97 -5.59
N THR A 119 -9.83 18.76 -4.55
CA THR A 119 -10.20 20.18 -4.49
C THR A 119 -9.59 20.96 -5.66
N ARG A 120 -8.32 20.71 -6.01
CA ARG A 120 -7.66 21.35 -7.16
C ARG A 120 -8.24 20.92 -8.50
N LEU A 121 -8.53 19.62 -8.67
CA LEU A 121 -9.16 19.10 -9.88
C LEU A 121 -10.56 19.69 -10.09
N GLN A 122 -11.36 19.80 -9.02
CA GLN A 122 -12.69 20.41 -9.07
C GLN A 122 -12.60 21.89 -9.44
N ALA A 123 -11.69 22.64 -8.80
CA ALA A 123 -11.50 24.06 -9.11
C ALA A 123 -11.12 24.30 -10.58
N TRP A 124 -10.34 23.40 -11.18
CA TRP A 124 -10.04 23.46 -12.62
C TRP A 124 -11.26 23.15 -13.48
N ILE A 125 -12.05 22.12 -13.16
CA ILE A 125 -13.27 21.80 -13.92
C ILE A 125 -14.26 22.98 -13.90
N ASP A 126 -14.38 23.64 -12.75
CA ASP A 126 -15.28 24.79 -12.57
C ASP A 126 -14.77 26.04 -13.28
N ASN A 127 -13.45 26.17 -13.48
CA ASN A 127 -12.83 27.31 -14.15
C ASN A 127 -11.59 26.93 -14.98
N PRO A 128 -11.77 26.35 -16.18
CA PRO A 128 -10.66 25.88 -17.01
C PRO A 128 -9.73 27.00 -17.48
N ASP A 129 -10.28 28.20 -17.68
CA ASP A 129 -9.56 29.38 -18.21
C ASP A 129 -8.62 30.02 -17.18
N ALA A 130 -8.76 29.68 -15.89
CA ALA A 130 -7.91 30.20 -14.82
C ALA A 130 -6.49 29.61 -14.80
N ILE A 131 -6.21 28.62 -15.67
CA ILE A 131 -4.92 27.95 -15.75
C ILE A 131 -4.29 28.18 -17.13
N GLU A 132 -3.11 28.81 -17.18
CA GLU A 132 -2.43 29.17 -18.45
C GLU A 132 -2.17 27.98 -19.38
N ALA A 133 -1.75 26.84 -18.82
CA ALA A 133 -1.52 25.60 -19.56
C ALA A 133 -1.88 24.39 -18.66
N PRO A 134 -3.17 24.00 -18.61
CA PRO A 134 -3.65 23.04 -17.62
C PRO A 134 -3.11 21.62 -17.83
N PHE A 135 -2.91 21.24 -19.10
CA PHE A 135 -2.61 19.88 -19.50
C PHE A 135 -1.74 19.81 -20.74
N ASN A 136 -1.19 18.61 -21.00
CA ASN A 136 -0.38 18.38 -22.18
C ASN A 136 -1.18 18.72 -23.46
N PRO A 137 -0.70 19.63 -24.32
CA PRO A 137 -1.44 20.08 -25.50
C PRO A 137 -1.64 18.97 -26.55
N ASN A 138 -0.91 17.86 -26.45
CA ASN A 138 -1.14 16.68 -27.27
C ASN A 138 -2.31 15.81 -26.80
N ILE A 139 -2.93 16.15 -25.67
CA ILE A 139 -4.13 15.49 -25.15
C ILE A 139 -5.31 16.42 -25.37
N ALA A 140 -6.40 15.84 -25.88
CA ALA A 140 -7.60 16.60 -26.18
C ALA A 140 -8.26 17.12 -24.87
N PRO A 141 -8.86 18.33 -24.87
CA PRO A 141 -9.45 18.90 -23.66
C PRO A 141 -10.55 18.05 -23.01
N ASP A 142 -11.37 17.36 -23.82
CA ASP A 142 -12.39 16.42 -23.35
C ASP A 142 -11.78 15.20 -22.64
N GLU A 143 -10.67 14.68 -23.15
CA GLU A 143 -9.90 13.63 -22.48
C GLU A 143 -9.30 14.12 -21.16
N ALA A 144 -8.78 15.35 -21.10
CA ALA A 144 -8.27 15.95 -19.85
C ALA A 144 -9.39 16.10 -18.80
N ILE A 145 -10.59 16.51 -19.21
CA ILE A 145 -11.77 16.61 -18.33
C ILE A 145 -12.17 15.23 -17.81
N ALA A 146 -12.21 14.22 -18.68
CA ALA A 146 -12.53 12.85 -18.28
C ALA A 146 -11.54 12.33 -17.23
N LEU A 147 -10.23 12.56 -17.42
CA LEU A 147 -9.20 12.16 -16.46
C LEU A 147 -9.35 12.86 -15.10
N ALA A 148 -9.67 14.16 -15.10
CA ALA A 148 -9.93 14.89 -13.86
C ALA A 148 -11.19 14.38 -13.14
N GLN A 149 -12.25 14.07 -13.88
CA GLN A 149 -13.48 13.48 -13.34
C GLN A 149 -13.24 12.09 -12.75
N GLU A 150 -12.41 11.26 -13.40
CA GLU A 150 -11.98 9.97 -12.84
C GLU A 150 -11.18 10.17 -11.53
N GLY A 151 -10.31 11.19 -11.47
CA GLY A 151 -9.60 11.55 -10.25
C GLY A 151 -10.51 12.01 -9.11
N LEU A 152 -11.59 12.74 -9.43
CA LEU A 152 -12.63 13.13 -8.47
C LEU A 152 -13.46 11.94 -7.96
N ALA A 153 -13.70 10.94 -8.82
CA ALA A 153 -14.42 9.72 -8.45
C ALA A 153 -13.57 8.77 -7.57
N CYS A 154 -12.27 9.03 -7.42
CA CYS A 154 -11.38 8.21 -6.61
C CYS A 154 -11.75 8.27 -5.12
N SER A 155 -12.33 7.19 -4.59
CA SER A 155 -12.73 7.11 -3.18
C SER A 155 -11.60 6.57 -2.29
N PRO A 156 -11.12 7.32 -1.27
CA PRO A 156 -10.19 6.79 -0.27
C PRO A 156 -10.72 5.52 0.43
N GLU A 157 -12.04 5.45 0.65
CA GLU A 157 -12.66 4.30 1.29
C GLU A 157 -12.57 3.05 0.40
N GLU A 158 -12.84 3.18 -0.90
CA GLU A 158 -12.72 2.07 -1.85
C GLU A 158 -11.27 1.60 -2.01
N ILE A 159 -10.32 2.54 -2.03
CA ILE A 159 -8.88 2.22 -2.02
C ILE A 159 -8.55 1.39 -0.78
N ALA A 160 -8.97 1.85 0.41
CA ALA A 160 -8.69 1.17 1.66
C ALA A 160 -9.37 -0.20 1.76
N MET A 161 -10.63 -0.33 1.32
CA MET A 161 -11.33 -1.61 1.25
C MET A 161 -10.62 -2.60 0.33
N THR A 162 -10.26 -2.15 -0.87
CA THR A 162 -9.58 -3.00 -1.86
C THR A 162 -8.20 -3.44 -1.35
N ALA A 163 -7.41 -2.51 -0.82
CA ALA A 163 -6.09 -2.81 -0.26
C ALA A 163 -6.14 -3.84 0.87
N ARG A 164 -7.12 -3.71 1.78
CA ARG A 164 -7.33 -4.70 2.86
C ARG A 164 -7.76 -6.05 2.31
N SER A 165 -8.64 -6.08 1.30
CA SER A 165 -9.10 -7.31 0.65
C SER A 165 -7.93 -8.04 -0.03
N ASP A 166 -7.13 -7.32 -0.82
CA ASP A 166 -5.97 -7.86 -1.51
C ASP A 166 -4.92 -8.39 -0.54
N ALA A 167 -4.65 -7.64 0.55
CA ALA A 167 -3.73 -8.08 1.59
C ALA A 167 -4.21 -9.39 2.24
N ARG A 168 -5.51 -9.49 2.57
CA ARG A 168 -6.10 -10.72 3.12
C ARG A 168 -6.01 -11.88 2.13
N ALA A 169 -6.33 -11.66 0.85
CA ALA A 169 -6.27 -12.70 -0.18
C ALA A 169 -4.85 -13.29 -0.29
N ARG A 170 -3.82 -12.42 -0.35
CA ARG A 170 -2.42 -12.85 -0.37
C ARG A 170 -2.03 -13.67 0.85
N LEU A 171 -2.51 -13.28 2.03
CA LEU A 171 -2.25 -14.02 3.26
C LEU A 171 -2.91 -15.40 3.25
N TYR A 172 -4.08 -15.55 2.64
CA TYR A 172 -4.71 -16.86 2.41
C TYR A 172 -3.96 -17.72 1.40
N GLU A 173 -3.50 -17.14 0.28
CA GLU A 173 -2.70 -17.84 -0.73
C GLU A 173 -1.39 -18.39 -0.12
N VAL A 174 -0.67 -17.56 0.63
CA VAL A 174 0.55 -17.98 1.37
C VAL A 174 0.25 -19.11 2.35
N SER A 175 -0.88 -19.04 3.06
CA SER A 175 -1.30 -20.07 4.02
C SER A 175 -1.69 -21.39 3.35
N SER A 176 -2.10 -21.36 2.07
CA SER A 176 -2.48 -22.54 1.30
C SER A 176 -1.30 -23.32 0.68
N GLY A 177 -0.07 -22.81 0.83
CA GLY A 177 1.15 -23.48 0.37
C GLY A 177 1.47 -23.29 -1.11
N GLU A 178 0.78 -22.39 -1.82
CA GLU A 178 1.20 -21.95 -3.14
C GLU A 178 2.43 -21.04 -3.01
N ALA A 179 3.57 -21.49 -3.54
CA ALA A 179 4.82 -20.76 -3.48
C ALA A 179 4.71 -19.44 -4.26
N LEU A 180 4.61 -18.32 -3.53
CA LEU A 180 4.71 -17.01 -4.15
C LEU A 180 6.19 -16.74 -4.50
N ASP A 181 6.42 -16.30 -5.73
CA ASP A 181 7.68 -15.69 -6.17
C ASP A 181 7.72 -14.26 -5.59
N ILE A 182 8.00 -14.15 -4.28
CA ILE A 182 7.93 -12.87 -3.55
C ILE A 182 9.23 -12.08 -3.78
N SER A 183 9.27 -11.32 -4.87
CA SER A 183 10.16 -10.17 -4.93
C SER A 183 9.54 -9.00 -4.14
N PRO A 184 10.27 -8.37 -3.18
CA PRO A 184 9.78 -7.21 -2.43
C PRO A 184 9.48 -5.98 -3.31
N VAL A 185 9.83 -6.05 -4.59
CA VAL A 185 9.76 -4.96 -5.58
C VAL A 185 9.03 -5.39 -6.85
N ALA A 186 8.45 -6.60 -6.93
CA ALA A 186 7.73 -7.00 -8.14
C ALA A 186 6.42 -6.20 -8.30
N PRO A 187 6.22 -5.54 -9.46
CA PRO A 187 4.94 -4.91 -9.77
C PRO A 187 3.93 -6.03 -10.03
N VAL A 188 2.98 -6.24 -9.12
CA VAL A 188 1.98 -7.30 -9.28
C VAL A 188 0.96 -6.90 -10.36
N SER A 189 0.84 -7.78 -11.36
CA SER A 189 0.17 -7.59 -12.64
C SER A 189 -1.36 -7.48 -12.62
N ASN A 190 -2.04 -7.56 -11.48
CA ASN A 190 -3.51 -7.51 -11.41
C ASN A 190 -4.04 -6.67 -10.23
N THR A 191 -3.43 -5.52 -9.95
CA THR A 191 -3.90 -4.62 -8.88
C THR A 191 -5.15 -3.87 -9.34
N TYR A 192 -6.35 -4.42 -9.26
CA TYR A 192 -7.62 -3.72 -9.61
C TYR A 192 -8.01 -2.62 -8.58
N CYS A 193 -7.05 -1.83 -8.11
CA CYS A 193 -7.23 -0.63 -7.30
C CYS A 193 -6.82 0.58 -8.16
N ALA A 194 -7.28 1.79 -7.83
CA ALA A 194 -7.07 3.04 -8.58
C ALA A 194 -5.64 3.26 -9.14
N ALA A 195 -4.60 2.65 -8.56
CA ALA A 195 -3.24 2.58 -9.08
C ALA A 195 -3.09 1.90 -10.47
N TRP A 196 -3.91 0.89 -10.82
CA TRP A 196 -3.94 0.28 -12.15
C TRP A 196 -4.78 1.06 -13.15
N VAL A 197 -5.83 1.74 -12.70
CA VAL A 197 -6.53 2.73 -13.54
C VAL A 197 -5.55 3.85 -13.87
N ALA A 198 -4.94 4.49 -12.87
CA ALA A 198 -3.91 5.52 -13.06
C ALA A 198 -2.70 5.01 -13.88
N GLY A 199 -2.24 3.78 -13.64
CA GLY A 199 -1.19 3.14 -14.43
C GLY A 199 -1.59 2.92 -15.89
N ARG A 200 -2.84 2.51 -16.17
CA ARG A 200 -3.38 2.41 -17.54
C ARG A 200 -3.55 3.78 -18.18
N LEU A 201 -3.95 4.80 -17.44
CA LEU A 201 -4.10 6.17 -17.96
C LEU A 201 -2.74 6.74 -18.36
N VAL A 202 -1.72 6.61 -17.50
CA VAL A 202 -0.33 7.02 -17.80
C VAL A 202 0.27 6.19 -18.94
N ALA A 203 0.06 4.86 -18.95
CA ALA A 203 0.54 4.00 -20.02
C ALA A 203 -0.13 4.31 -21.38
N ARG A 204 -1.44 4.61 -21.39
CA ARG A 204 -2.16 5.05 -22.60
C ARG A 204 -1.68 6.41 -23.10
N ALA A 205 -1.43 7.36 -22.19
CA ALA A 205 -0.87 8.66 -22.55
C ALA A 205 0.55 8.55 -23.14
N ARG A 206 1.35 7.60 -22.66
CA ARG A 206 2.72 7.37 -23.16
C ARG A 206 2.78 6.58 -24.48
N ALA A 207 1.90 5.60 -24.67
CA ALA A 207 1.87 4.76 -25.88
C ALA A 207 1.51 5.53 -27.17
N ARG A 208 0.97 6.74 -27.06
CA ARG A 208 0.60 7.61 -28.19
C ARG A 208 1.71 8.60 -28.60
N ARG A 209 2.86 8.58 -27.92
CA ARG A 209 4.06 9.40 -28.27
C ARG A 209 5.02 8.70 -29.25
N HIS A 210 4.71 7.48 -29.67
CA HIS A 210 5.36 6.72 -30.73
C HIS A 210 4.38 6.50 -31.87
#